data_AF-B7IGA5-F1
#
_entry.id   AF-B7IGA5-F1
#
_cell.length_a   1.000
_cell.length_b   1.000
_cell.length_c   1.000
_cell.angle_alpha   90.00
_cell.angle_beta   90.00
_cell.angle_gamma   90.00
#
_symmetry.space_group_name_H-M   'P 1'
#
loop_
_entity.id
_entity.type
_entity.pdbx_description
1 polymer ?
#
loop_
_entity_poly.entity_id
_entity_poly.type
_entity_poly.pdbx_seq_one_letter_code
_entity_poly.pdbx_strand_id
1 'polypeptide(L)'
;MRIYETMFIIKPDIAEEEREKIANGVVEFLKEKLNAQIDNVDRWGIRKTAYPLKKYNEADYTVVYFRATGENLNELEMYFKVRPEFLRWQTFRRIDLEKKERKTAKKVETVENTEKVEE
;
A
#
# COMPACT_ATOMS: atom_id res chain seq x y z
N MET A 1 -7.05 3.19 13.32
CA MET A 1 -6.18 3.72 12.25
C MET A 1 -6.92 3.70 10.93
N ARG A 2 -6.53 4.54 9.96
CA ARG A 2 -7.11 4.54 8.61
C ARG A 2 -6.36 3.53 7.74
N ILE A 3 -7.05 2.93 6.79
CA ILE A 3 -6.45 1.94 5.87
C ILE A 3 -6.10 2.66 4.57
N TYR A 4 -4.88 2.47 4.10
CA TYR A 4 -4.37 3.03 2.87
C TYR A 4 -3.83 1.93 1.97
N GLU A 5 -3.84 2.24 0.68
CA GLU A 5 -3.18 1.49 -0.36
C GLU A 5 -2.26 2.46 -1.09
N THR A 6 -1.00 2.08 -1.26
CA THR A 6 -0.09 2.78 -2.17
C THR A 6 0.36 1.82 -3.25
N MET A 7 0.04 2.17 -4.48
CA MET A 7 0.61 1.54 -5.67
C MET A 7 1.75 2.41 -6.18
N PHE A 8 2.91 1.82 -6.41
CA PHE A 8 4.03 2.48 -7.07
C PHE A 8 4.60 1.61 -8.18
N ILE A 9 5.24 2.28 -9.12
CA ILE A 9 5.76 1.68 -10.33
C ILE A 9 7.24 2.08 -10.47
N ILE A 10 8.12 1.08 -10.57
CA ILE A 10 9.57 1.25 -10.73
C ILE A 10 9.95 1.07 -12.21
N LYS A 11 11.03 1.74 -12.64
CA LYS A 11 11.59 1.54 -13.97
C LYS A 11 11.98 0.07 -14.22
N PRO A 12 11.75 -0.46 -15.44
CA PRO A 12 12.06 -1.85 -15.77
C PRO A 12 13.54 -2.11 -16.08
N ASP A 13 14.34 -1.07 -16.31
CA ASP A 13 15.76 -1.18 -16.67
C ASP A 13 16.69 -1.46 -15.49
N ILE A 14 16.19 -1.24 -14.27
CA ILE A 14 16.86 -1.59 -13.02
C ILE A 14 16.82 -3.11 -12.84
N ALA A 15 17.91 -3.71 -12.38
CA ALA A 15 17.96 -5.16 -12.10
C ALA A 15 16.91 -5.57 -11.06
N GLU A 16 16.36 -6.78 -11.19
CA GLU A 16 15.35 -7.32 -10.24
C GLU A 16 15.84 -7.24 -8.79
N GLU A 17 17.10 -7.63 -8.58
CA GLU A 17 17.91 -7.43 -7.35
C GLU A 17 17.61 -6.13 -6.60
N GLU A 18 17.70 -5.07 -7.38
CA GLU A 18 17.69 -3.68 -6.92
C GLU A 18 16.26 -3.13 -6.87
N ARG A 19 15.36 -3.56 -7.77
CA ARG A 19 13.92 -3.26 -7.68
C ARG A 19 13.33 -3.83 -6.40
N GLU A 20 13.73 -5.03 -6.00
CA GLU A 20 13.27 -5.62 -4.74
C GLU A 20 13.74 -4.84 -3.52
N LYS A 21 14.99 -4.38 -3.52
CA LYS A 21 15.53 -3.51 -2.46
C LYS A 21 14.80 -2.18 -2.40
N ILE A 22 14.54 -1.55 -3.54
CA ILE A 22 13.79 -0.28 -3.62
C ILE A 22 12.39 -0.47 -3.03
N ALA A 23 11.68 -1.52 -3.43
CA ALA A 23 10.34 -1.80 -2.93
C ALA A 23 10.33 -2.11 -1.42
N ASN A 24 11.32 -2.85 -0.90
CA ASN A 24 11.48 -3.06 0.54
C ASN A 24 11.79 -1.74 1.28
N GLY A 25 12.60 -0.85 0.70
CA GLY A 25 12.86 0.48 1.26
C GLY A 25 11.60 1.34 1.37
N VAL A 26 10.61 1.18 0.48
CA VAL A 26 9.29 1.83 0.64
C VAL A 26 8.56 1.30 1.89
N VAL A 27 8.60 -0.01 2.11
CA VAL A 27 7.96 -0.67 3.26
C VAL A 27 8.62 -0.23 4.57
N GLU A 28 9.95 -0.16 4.60
CA GLU A 28 10.71 0.36 5.75
C GLU A 28 10.39 1.83 6.01
N PHE A 29 10.39 2.66 4.97
CA PHE A 29 10.02 4.08 5.10
C PHE A 29 8.61 4.26 5.68
N LEU A 30 7.64 3.47 5.23
CA LEU A 30 6.28 3.49 5.78
C LEU A 30 6.26 3.16 7.27
N LYS A 31 7.02 2.14 7.70
CA LYS A 31 7.12 1.75 9.11
C LYS A 31 7.80 2.82 9.95
N GLU A 32 8.93 3.36 9.50
CA GLU A 32 9.77 4.27 10.29
C GLU A 32 9.24 5.71 10.35
N LYS A 33 8.71 6.23 9.24
CA LYS A 33 8.31 7.65 9.12
C LYS A 33 6.83 7.89 9.34
N LEU A 34 6.00 6.94 8.93
CA LEU A 34 4.55 7.04 9.09
C LEU A 34 4.03 6.23 10.29
N ASN A 35 4.90 5.52 11.01
CA ASN A 35 4.51 4.54 12.03
C ASN A 35 3.41 3.60 11.51
N ALA A 36 3.55 3.20 10.25
CA ALA A 36 2.53 2.43 9.56
C ALA A 36 2.62 0.94 9.92
N GLN A 37 1.47 0.33 10.17
CA GLN A 37 1.35 -1.13 10.24
C GLN A 37 1.11 -1.65 8.83
N ILE A 38 1.96 -2.56 8.34
CA ILE A 38 1.84 -3.14 7.00
C ILE A 38 0.89 -4.34 7.08
N ASP A 39 -0.19 -4.30 6.31
CA ASP A 39 -1.17 -5.39 6.23
C ASP A 39 -0.77 -6.41 5.16
N ASN A 40 -0.39 -5.93 3.96
CA ASN A 40 0.04 -6.76 2.85
C ASN A 40 0.95 -6.00 1.87
N VAL A 41 1.86 -6.71 1.22
CA VAL A 41 2.71 -6.21 0.12
C VAL A 41 2.54 -7.15 -1.07
N ASP A 42 1.83 -6.70 -2.10
CA ASP A 42 1.64 -7.43 -3.35
C ASP A 42 2.67 -6.96 -4.39
N ARG A 43 3.64 -7.82 -4.70
CA ARG A 43 4.58 -7.65 -5.81
C ARG A 43 3.93 -8.20 -7.09
N TRP A 44 3.61 -7.32 -8.03
CA TRP A 44 3.00 -7.72 -9.31
C TRP A 44 4.03 -8.02 -10.39
N GLY A 45 5.26 -7.56 -10.21
CA GLY A 45 6.35 -7.71 -11.18
C GLY A 45 6.19 -6.79 -12.40
N ILE A 46 6.98 -7.07 -13.43
CA ILE A 46 6.98 -6.32 -14.68
C ILE A 46 5.66 -6.56 -15.44
N ARG A 47 4.98 -5.47 -15.79
CA ARG A 47 3.78 -5.49 -16.64
C ARG A 47 3.86 -4.41 -17.71
N LYS A 48 3.23 -4.69 -18.86
CA LYS A 48 3.15 -3.75 -19.98
C LYS A 48 2.22 -2.59 -19.64
N THR A 49 2.69 -1.37 -19.83
CA THR A 49 1.91 -0.15 -19.60
C THR A 49 1.07 0.17 -20.84
N ALA A 50 -0.17 0.66 -20.66
CA ALA A 50 -1.05 1.00 -21.78
C ALA A 50 -0.48 2.10 -22.70
N TYR A 51 0.30 3.02 -22.13
CA TYR A 51 1.04 4.06 -22.83
C TYR A 51 2.45 4.19 -22.23
N PRO A 52 3.42 4.71 -22.99
CA PRO A 52 4.78 4.87 -22.48
C PRO A 52 4.83 5.81 -21.27
N LEU A 53 5.38 5.34 -20.15
CA LEU A 53 5.66 6.15 -18.97
C LEU A 53 7.14 6.53 -18.95
N LYS A 54 7.45 7.83 -19.13
CA LYS A 54 8.84 8.33 -19.24
C LYS A 54 9.70 7.52 -20.24
N LYS A 55 9.12 7.17 -21.41
CA LYS A 55 9.72 6.35 -22.48
C LYS A 55 9.80 4.83 -22.22
N TYR A 56 9.30 4.33 -21.09
CA TYR A 56 9.21 2.88 -20.84
C TYR A 56 7.82 2.34 -21.18
N ASN A 57 7.77 1.21 -21.89
CA ASN A 57 6.53 0.50 -22.24
C ASN A 57 6.15 -0.60 -21.24
N GLU A 58 7.02 -0.83 -20.27
CA GLU A 58 6.89 -1.82 -19.23
C GLU A 58 7.35 -1.20 -17.92
N ALA A 59 6.86 -1.73 -16.81
CA ALA A 59 7.24 -1.25 -15.50
C ALA A 59 6.94 -2.27 -14.41
N ASP A 60 7.68 -2.22 -13.31
CA ASP A 60 7.51 -3.14 -12.18
C ASP A 60 6.53 -2.56 -11.16
N TYR A 61 5.43 -3.28 -10.94
CA TYR A 61 4.32 -2.84 -10.10
C TYR A 61 4.41 -3.44 -8.71
N THR A 62 4.22 -2.61 -7.68
CA THR A 62 4.05 -3.06 -6.31
C THR A 62 2.90 -2.29 -5.64
N VAL A 63 2.08 -3.01 -4.90
CA VAL A 63 0.98 -2.48 -4.10
C VAL A 63 1.24 -2.78 -2.64
N VAL A 64 1.15 -1.76 -1.79
CA VAL A 64 1.32 -1.91 -0.34
C VAL A 64 0.04 -1.45 0.35
N TYR A 65 -0.54 -2.35 1.14
CA TYR A 65 -1.64 -2.09 2.04
C TYR A 65 -1.10 -1.83 3.44
N PHE A 66 -1.46 -0.68 4.03
CA PHE A 66 -0.97 -0.30 5.34
C PHE A 66 -1.97 0.55 6.12
N ARG A 67 -1.83 0.55 7.44
CA ARG A 67 -2.62 1.36 8.37
C ARG A 67 -1.77 2.47 8.94
N ALA A 68 -2.28 3.70 8.93
CA ALA A 68 -1.62 4.85 9.52
C ALA A 68 -2.64 5.87 10.07
N THR A 69 -2.19 6.84 10.86
CA THR A 69 -3.03 7.95 11.35
C THR A 69 -3.44 8.90 10.21
N GLY A 70 -2.54 9.09 9.24
CA GLY A 70 -2.76 9.93 8.05
C GLY A 70 -2.11 11.31 8.13
N GLU A 71 -1.43 11.65 9.23
CA GLU A 71 -0.79 12.96 9.43
C GLU A 71 0.43 13.15 8.51
N ASN A 72 1.24 12.10 8.33
CA ASN A 72 2.52 12.17 7.60
C ASN A 72 2.46 11.62 6.16
N LEU A 73 1.29 11.59 5.53
CA LEU A 73 1.18 11.08 4.14
C LEU A 73 1.96 11.92 3.12
N ASN A 74 2.13 13.22 3.37
CA ASN A 74 2.90 14.08 2.49
C ASN A 74 4.38 13.68 2.40
N GLU A 75 4.94 13.09 3.46
CA GLU A 75 6.32 12.60 3.46
C GLU A 75 6.50 11.41 2.50
N LEU A 76 5.48 10.55 2.38
CA LEU A 76 5.48 9.46 1.41
C LEU A 76 5.44 9.99 -0.03
N GLU A 77 4.65 11.03 -0.29
CA GLU A 77 4.63 11.65 -1.61
C GLU A 77 5.99 12.27 -1.96
N MET A 78 6.63 12.92 -0.98
CA MET A 78 7.98 13.47 -1.16
C MET A 78 9.01 12.36 -1.39
N TYR A 79 8.94 11.24 -0.65
CA TYR A 79 9.81 10.08 -0.79
C TYR A 79 9.84 9.56 -2.23
N PHE A 80 8.68 9.52 -2.89
CA PHE A 80 8.62 9.11 -4.29
C PHE A 80 9.09 10.20 -5.26
N LYS A 81 8.78 11.48 -5.00
CA LYS A 81 9.19 12.60 -5.87
C LYS A 81 10.70 12.74 -5.99
N VAL A 82 11.42 12.58 -4.89
CA VAL A 82 12.89 12.77 -4.85
C VAL A 82 13.66 11.62 -5.50
N ARG A 83 12.99 10.48 -5.74
CA ARG A 83 13.60 9.24 -6.23
C ARG A 83 13.25 8.99 -7.69
N PRO A 84 14.19 9.17 -8.63
CA PRO A 84 13.90 9.09 -10.06
C PRO A 84 13.61 7.66 -10.55
N GLU A 85 13.84 6.64 -9.73
CA GLU A 85 13.52 5.23 -10.01
C GLU A 85 12.02 5.00 -10.09
N PHE A 86 11.20 5.83 -9.41
CA PHE A 86 9.76 5.76 -9.48
C PHE A 86 9.23 6.49 -10.74
N LEU A 87 8.49 5.74 -11.56
CA LEU A 87 7.83 6.28 -12.74
C LEU A 87 6.54 7.00 -12.36
N ARG A 88 5.76 6.39 -11.48
CA ARG A 88 4.47 6.89 -10.99
C ARG A 88 4.11 6.20 -9.67
N TRP A 89 3.33 6.89 -8.84
CA TRP A 89 2.73 6.34 -7.64
C TRP A 89 1.32 6.90 -7.46
N GLN A 90 0.49 6.19 -6.72
CA GLN A 90 -0.85 6.62 -6.31
C GLN A 90 -1.11 6.07 -4.91
N THR A 91 -1.55 6.96 -4.02
CA THR A 91 -1.92 6.61 -2.65
C THR A 91 -3.39 6.89 -2.46
N PHE A 92 -4.14 5.88 -2.03
CA PHE A 92 -5.58 5.96 -1.79
C PHE A 92 -5.91 5.57 -0.36
N ARG A 93 -6.90 6.24 0.21
CA ARG A 93 -7.54 5.76 1.45
C ARG A 93 -8.60 4.73 1.11
N ARG A 94 -8.46 3.52 1.63
CA ARG A 94 -9.38 2.39 1.42
C ARG A 94 -10.55 2.44 2.40
N ILE A 95 -11.47 3.39 2.16
CA ILE A 95 -12.70 3.57 2.96
C ILE A 95 -13.60 2.33 2.89
N ASP A 96 -13.55 1.61 1.78
CA ASP A 96 -14.26 0.34 1.57
C ASP A 96 -13.78 -0.76 2.52
N LEU A 97 -12.46 -0.89 2.72
CA LEU A 97 -11.88 -1.83 3.68
C LEU A 97 -12.23 -1.42 5.11
N GLU A 98 -12.13 -0.13 5.44
CA GLU A 98 -12.53 0.38 6.77
C GLU A 98 -14.00 0.07 7.09
N LYS A 99 -14.90 0.20 6.11
CA LYS A 99 -16.32 -0.15 6.28
C LYS A 99 -16.52 -1.65 6.42
N LYS A 100 -15.78 -2.48 5.68
CA LYS A 100 -15.87 -3.94 5.74
C LYS A 100 -15.48 -4.43 7.13
N GLU A 101 -14.36 -3.95 7.68
CA GLU A 101 -13.92 -4.32 9.04
C GLU A 101 -14.95 -3.95 10.10
N ARG A 102 -15.53 -2.75 10.03
CA ARG A 102 -16.60 -2.32 10.96
C ARG A 102 -17.84 -3.20 10.89
N LYS A 103 -18.22 -3.67 9.69
CA LYS A 103 -19.35 -4.59 9.53
C LYS A 103 -19.03 -5.96 10.13
N THR A 104 -17.82 -6.48 9.89
CA THR A 104 -17.39 -7.76 10.46
C THR A 104 -17.37 -7.69 11.98
N ALA A 105 -16.79 -6.63 12.56
CA ALA A 105 -16.73 -6.44 14.01
C ALA A 105 -18.14 -6.39 14.65
N LYS A 106 -19.06 -5.61 14.07
CA LYS A 106 -20.46 -5.56 14.54
C LYS A 106 -21.15 -6.93 14.48
N LYS A 107 -20.90 -7.70 13.42
CA LYS A 107 -21.49 -9.03 13.29
C LYS A 107 -20.98 -9.96 14.40
N VAL A 108 -19.69 -9.92 14.73
CA VAL A 108 -19.09 -10.73 15.81
C VAL A 108 -19.69 -10.35 17.17
N GLU A 109 -19.77 -9.05 17.49
CA GLU A 109 -20.40 -8.59 18.76
C GLU A 109 -21.86 -9.02 18.89
N THR A 110 -22.59 -9.07 17.76
CA THR A 110 -24.00 -9.49 17.79
C THR A 110 -24.13 -10.97 18.12
N VAL A 111 -23.22 -11.81 17.60
CA VAL A 111 -23.21 -13.27 17.83
C VAL A 111 -22.83 -13.60 19.27
N GLU A 112 -21.79 -12.95 19.83
CA GLU A 112 -21.39 -13.16 21.22
C GLU A 112 -22.47 -12.74 22.24
N ASN A 113 -23.24 -11.69 21.94
CA ASN A 113 -24.34 -11.28 22.80
C ASN A 113 -25.55 -12.21 22.71
N THR A 114 -25.79 -12.88 21.58
CA THR A 114 -26.84 -13.91 21.50
C THR A 114 -26.47 -15.16 22.28
N GLU A 115 -25.21 -15.58 22.26
CA GLU A 115 -24.75 -16.77 22.99
C GLU A 115 -24.78 -16.55 24.52
N LYS A 116 -24.44 -15.34 25.00
CA LYS A 116 -24.52 -14.99 26.44
C LYS A 116 -25.93 -14.81 27.00
N VAL A 117 -26.95 -14.77 26.14
CA VAL A 117 -28.36 -14.68 26.56
C VAL A 117 -28.99 -16.08 26.64
N GLU A 118 -28.34 -17.09 26.04
CA GLU A 118 -28.78 -18.48 26.05
C GLU A 118 -28.14 -19.32 27.19
N GLU A 119 -27.14 -18.78 27.90
CA GLU A 119 -26.62 -19.28 29.20
C GLU A 119 -27.23 -18.55 30.40
#